data_AF-A0A1G2N977-F1
#
_entry.id   AF-A0A1G2N977-F1
#
_cell.length_a   1.000
_cell.length_b   1.000
_cell.length_c   1.000
_cell.angle_alpha   90.00
_cell.angle_beta   90.00
_cell.angle_gamma   90.00
#
_symmetry.space_group_name_H-M   'P 1'
#
loop_
_entity.id
_entity.type
_entity.pdbx_description
1 polymer ?
#
loop_
_entity_poly.entity_id
_entity_poly.type
_entity_poly.pdbx_seq_one_letter_code
_entity_poly.pdbx_strand_id
1 'polypeptide(L)'
;MVDMSHIAGLVAGGEYPSPFRYADVVTTTVHKTLRGPRAALIFSRKDERELDKKIDKAVFPGLQGGPHLNQIAAVAVALKEAASPAFKKYAKQIIRNAAVLAEELQKRGWRLVSGGTNSHLILVDTWMDGKGISGAEASSRLEKEGIIVNKNTIPFDMRKPFDPSGIRLGTAAETTRGKKEKDMRKIAKRIDEILRKK
;
A
#
# COMPACT_ATOMS: atom_id res chain seq x y z
N MET A 1 15.43 10.19 -7.16
CA MET A 1 15.20 9.13 -6.14
C MET A 1 13.75 8.69 -6.21
N VAL A 2 13.47 7.39 -6.08
CA VAL A 2 12.10 6.86 -5.99
C VAL A 2 11.94 6.06 -4.70
N ASP A 3 10.91 6.34 -3.90
CA ASP A 3 10.49 5.48 -2.80
C ASP A 3 9.36 4.55 -3.29
N MET A 4 9.66 3.25 -3.39
CA MET A 4 8.72 2.24 -3.85
C MET A 4 8.08 1.44 -2.72
N SER A 5 8.18 1.90 -1.46
CA SER A 5 7.74 1.18 -0.26
C SER A 5 6.36 0.53 -0.37
N HIS A 6 5.40 1.23 -0.96
CA HIS A 6 4.03 0.74 -1.08
C HIS A 6 3.86 -0.30 -2.20
N ILE A 7 4.71 -0.29 -3.22
CA ILE A 7 4.55 -1.07 -4.46
C ILE A 7 5.69 -2.09 -4.67
N ALA A 8 6.65 -2.19 -3.77
CA ALA A 8 7.85 -3.04 -3.93
C ALA A 8 7.52 -4.51 -4.23
N GLY A 9 6.49 -5.07 -3.57
CA GLY A 9 6.05 -6.43 -3.88
C GLY A 9 5.39 -6.56 -5.26
N LEU A 10 4.71 -5.50 -5.72
CA LEU A 10 4.11 -5.49 -7.06
C LEU A 10 5.18 -5.36 -8.14
N VAL A 11 6.22 -4.55 -7.90
CA VAL A 11 7.40 -4.45 -8.77
C VAL A 11 8.14 -5.79 -8.82
N ALA A 12 8.41 -6.42 -7.67
CA ALA A 12 9.04 -7.73 -7.60
C ALA A 12 8.21 -8.83 -8.29
N GLY A 13 6.88 -8.76 -8.17
CA GLY A 13 5.96 -9.66 -8.86
C GLY A 13 5.76 -9.35 -10.36
N GLY A 14 6.29 -8.24 -10.87
CA GLY A 14 6.14 -7.82 -12.28
C GLY A 14 4.76 -7.27 -12.65
N GLU A 15 3.98 -6.81 -11.66
CA GLU A 15 2.61 -6.30 -11.83
C GLU A 15 2.53 -4.77 -11.66
N TYR A 16 3.68 -4.10 -11.53
CA TYR A 16 3.78 -2.64 -11.50
C TYR A 16 5.08 -2.19 -12.20
N PRO A 17 5.09 -1.05 -12.91
CA PRO A 17 6.28 -0.56 -13.60
C PRO A 17 7.51 -0.43 -12.68
N SER A 18 8.64 -0.95 -13.15
CA SER A 18 9.89 -0.93 -12.41
C SER A 18 10.55 0.46 -12.45
N PRO A 19 10.89 1.07 -11.29
CA PRO A 19 11.56 2.36 -11.26
C PRO A 19 13.06 2.28 -11.59
N PHE A 20 13.67 1.08 -11.52
CA PHE A 20 15.11 0.86 -11.61
C PHE A 20 15.73 1.27 -12.96
N ARG A 21 14.93 1.31 -14.03
CA ARG A 21 15.40 1.78 -15.35
C ARG A 21 15.78 3.27 -15.32
N TYR A 22 15.09 4.07 -14.51
CA TYR A 22 15.18 5.54 -14.56
C TYR A 22 15.80 6.13 -13.30
N ALA A 23 15.56 5.53 -12.13
CA ALA A 23 16.02 6.06 -10.86
C ALA A 23 17.53 5.81 -10.66
N ASP A 24 18.21 6.79 -10.06
CA ASP A 24 19.58 6.62 -9.54
C ASP A 24 19.61 5.95 -8.17
N VAL A 25 18.58 6.22 -7.35
CA VAL A 25 18.39 5.65 -6.01
C VAL A 25 16.94 5.21 -5.87
N VAL A 26 16.73 3.99 -5.44
CA VAL A 26 15.42 3.41 -5.11
C VAL A 26 15.42 2.98 -3.65
N THR A 27 14.51 3.50 -2.85
CA THR A 27 14.32 3.10 -1.44
C THR A 27 13.04 2.30 -1.29
N THR A 28 13.01 1.41 -0.30
CA THR A 28 11.78 0.68 0.03
C THR A 28 11.79 0.16 1.45
N THR A 29 10.62 0.16 2.09
CA THR A 29 10.35 -0.74 3.21
C THR A 29 10.11 -2.17 2.73
N VAL A 30 10.38 -3.16 3.59
CA VAL A 30 10.20 -4.59 3.26
C VAL A 30 8.84 -5.15 3.72
N HIS A 31 8.16 -4.51 4.68
CA HIS A 31 6.98 -5.04 5.36
C HIS A 31 5.61 -4.78 4.69
N LYS A 32 5.57 -4.01 3.60
CA LYS A 32 4.30 -3.66 2.94
C LYS A 32 3.91 -4.74 1.92
N THR A 33 3.78 -4.39 0.64
CA THR A 33 3.45 -5.36 -0.42
C THR A 33 4.54 -6.40 -0.63
N LEU A 34 5.79 -6.13 -0.23
CA LEU A 34 6.90 -7.09 -0.26
C LEU A 34 6.82 -8.15 0.86
N ARG A 35 5.91 -7.98 1.83
CA ARG A 35 5.50 -9.00 2.82
C ARG A 35 6.62 -9.59 3.68
N GLY A 36 7.71 -8.87 3.89
CA GLY A 36 8.77 -9.27 4.80
C GLY A 36 8.74 -8.55 6.14
N PRO A 37 9.86 -8.50 6.87
CA PRO A 37 9.92 -7.90 8.20
C PRO A 37 9.97 -6.37 8.15
N ARG A 38 9.86 -5.72 9.32
CA ARG A 38 10.03 -4.27 9.48
C ARG A 38 11.50 -3.86 9.30
N ALA A 39 11.91 -3.76 8.04
CA ALA A 39 13.21 -3.28 7.59
C ALA A 39 13.07 -2.39 6.35
N ALA A 40 14.19 -1.83 5.89
CA ALA A 40 14.27 -1.07 4.65
C ALA A 40 15.49 -1.49 3.82
N LEU A 41 15.42 -1.22 2.52
CA LEU A 41 16.50 -1.42 1.55
C LEU A 41 16.74 -0.12 0.80
N ILE A 42 18.01 0.16 0.51
CA ILE A 42 18.43 1.25 -0.37
C ILE A 42 19.19 0.63 -1.54
N PHE A 43 18.69 0.84 -2.74
CA PHE A 43 19.35 0.48 -3.98
C PHE A 43 19.92 1.73 -4.62
N SER A 44 21.14 1.64 -5.15
CA SER A 44 21.76 2.72 -5.91
C SER A 44 22.36 2.20 -7.20
N ARG A 45 22.40 3.08 -8.20
CA ARG A 45 23.15 2.84 -9.43
C ARG A 45 24.65 2.83 -9.10
N LYS A 46 25.36 1.85 -9.66
CA LYS A 46 26.82 1.78 -9.62
C LYS A 46 27.38 2.38 -10.89
N ASP A 47 27.98 3.55 -10.77
CA ASP A 47 28.66 4.29 -11.82
C ASP A 47 29.67 5.28 -11.19
N GLU A 48 30.26 6.14 -12.03
CA GLU A 48 31.27 7.14 -11.66
C GLU A 48 30.86 8.11 -10.54
N ARG A 49 29.57 8.23 -10.22
CA ARG A 49 29.07 9.10 -9.14
C ARG A 49 29.28 8.49 -7.76
N GLU A 50 29.55 7.18 -7.69
CA GLU A 50 29.83 6.39 -6.47
C GLU A 50 28.75 6.56 -5.38
N LEU A 51 27.48 6.56 -5.80
CA LEU A 51 26.35 6.74 -4.88
C LEU A 51 26.26 5.61 -3.85
N ASP A 52 26.58 4.37 -4.23
CA ASP A 52 26.68 3.22 -3.33
C ASP A 52 27.64 3.49 -2.15
N LYS A 53 28.87 3.94 -2.42
CA LYS A 53 29.84 4.25 -1.36
C LYS A 53 29.38 5.38 -0.43
N LYS A 54 28.79 6.43 -1.01
CA LYS A 54 28.25 7.57 -0.26
C LYS A 54 27.08 7.16 0.64
N ILE A 55 26.19 6.31 0.13
CA ILE A 55 25.04 5.77 0.87
C ILE A 55 25.52 4.85 1.99
N ASP A 56 26.43 3.92 1.71
CA ASP A 56 26.98 3.02 2.73
C ASP A 56 27.60 3.81 3.88
N LYS A 57 28.42 4.81 3.58
CA LYS A 57 29.04 5.71 4.59
C LYS A 57 27.99 6.51 5.38
N ALA A 58 26.93 6.97 4.72
CA ALA A 58 25.84 7.69 5.37
C ALA A 58 25.04 6.78 6.32
N VAL A 59 24.82 5.51 5.96
CA VAL A 59 24.19 4.52 6.84
C VAL A 59 25.11 4.21 8.01
N PHE A 60 26.35 3.82 7.76
CA PHE A 60 27.36 3.56 8.77
C PHE A 60 28.74 4.04 8.29
N PRO A 61 29.49 4.82 9.07
CA PRO A 61 29.25 5.23 10.46
C PRO A 61 28.40 6.49 10.62
N GLY A 62 27.72 6.98 9.56
CA GLY A 62 27.03 8.26 9.57
C GLY A 62 25.83 8.36 10.52
N LEU A 63 24.79 7.54 10.31
CA LEU A 63 23.49 7.67 11.00
C LEU A 63 23.16 6.50 11.93
N GLN A 64 23.62 5.30 11.60
CA GLN A 64 23.35 4.08 12.36
C GLN A 64 24.63 3.50 12.98
N GLY A 65 24.45 2.64 13.98
CA GLY A 65 25.52 1.86 14.61
C GLY A 65 25.47 0.40 14.19
N GLY A 66 25.38 -0.52 15.15
CA GLY A 66 25.39 -1.97 14.90
C GLY A 66 24.18 -2.46 14.08
N PRO A 67 24.39 -3.32 13.06
CA PRO A 67 23.29 -3.83 12.23
C PRO A 67 22.41 -4.84 12.98
N HIS A 68 21.12 -4.85 12.68
CA HIS A 68 20.17 -5.83 13.21
C HIS A 68 20.21 -7.13 12.38
N LEU A 69 21.18 -8.02 12.68
CA LEU A 69 21.42 -9.24 11.90
C LEU A 69 20.21 -10.17 11.80
N ASN A 70 19.39 -10.26 12.86
CA ASN A 70 18.13 -11.01 12.84
C ASN A 70 17.12 -10.44 11.83
N GLN A 71 17.04 -9.11 11.68
CA GLN A 71 16.19 -8.47 10.67
C GLN A 71 16.74 -8.72 9.26
N ILE A 72 18.06 -8.63 9.07
CA ILE A 72 18.71 -8.91 7.77
C ILE A 72 18.44 -10.36 7.33
N ALA A 73 18.55 -11.32 8.25
CA ALA A 73 18.22 -12.72 7.97
C ALA A 73 16.75 -12.89 7.55
N ALA A 74 15.81 -12.25 8.26
CA ALA A 74 14.39 -12.29 7.90
C ALA A 74 14.09 -11.59 6.55
N VAL A 75 14.83 -10.53 6.20
CA VAL A 75 14.74 -9.89 4.87
C VAL A 75 15.18 -10.86 3.78
N ALA A 76 16.27 -11.60 3.98
CA ALA A 76 16.74 -12.58 3.01
C ALA A 76 15.69 -13.68 2.73
N VAL A 77 15.00 -14.17 3.77
CA VAL A 77 13.88 -15.11 3.63
C VAL A 77 12.74 -14.50 2.81
N ALA A 78 12.33 -13.27 3.14
CA ALA A 78 11.25 -12.58 2.41
C ALA A 78 11.59 -12.33 0.94
N LEU A 79 12.84 -11.97 0.61
CA LEU A 79 13.29 -11.79 -0.76
C LEU A 79 13.31 -13.11 -1.54
N LYS A 80 13.68 -14.23 -0.88
CA LYS A 80 13.58 -15.57 -1.48
C LYS A 80 12.13 -15.94 -1.80
N GLU A 81 11.19 -15.65 -0.90
CA GLU A 81 9.76 -15.83 -1.18
C GLU A 81 9.30 -14.95 -2.35
N ALA A 82 9.71 -13.68 -2.36
CA ALA A 82 9.33 -12.71 -3.38
C ALA A 82 9.79 -13.10 -4.80
N ALA A 83 10.91 -13.82 -4.91
CA ALA A 83 11.43 -14.34 -6.17
C ALA A 83 10.67 -15.58 -6.69
N SER A 84 9.75 -16.14 -5.91
CA SER A 84 9.05 -17.37 -6.30
C SER A 84 7.93 -17.13 -7.34
N PRO A 85 7.61 -18.11 -8.20
CA PRO A 85 6.45 -18.03 -9.09
C PRO A 85 5.11 -17.85 -8.36
N ALA A 86 5.00 -18.37 -7.13
CA ALA A 86 3.83 -18.20 -6.29
C ALA A 86 3.63 -16.73 -5.90
N PHE A 87 4.71 -15.99 -5.64
CA PHE A 87 4.65 -14.57 -5.30
C PHE A 87 4.21 -13.71 -6.49
N LYS A 88 4.63 -14.04 -7.72
CA LYS A 88 4.10 -13.40 -8.93
C LYS A 88 2.58 -13.57 -9.07
N LYS A 89 2.07 -14.79 -8.84
CA LYS A 89 0.62 -15.04 -8.81
C LYS A 89 -0.08 -14.24 -7.70
N TYR A 90 0.54 -14.13 -6.53
CA TYR A 90 0.05 -13.32 -5.41
C TYR A 90 -0.03 -11.83 -5.77
N ALA A 91 1.03 -11.23 -6.32
CA ALA A 91 1.05 -9.83 -6.75
C ALA A 91 -0.07 -9.54 -7.77
N LYS A 92 -0.29 -10.45 -8.72
CA LYS A 92 -1.38 -10.32 -9.71
C LYS A 92 -2.75 -10.34 -9.04
N GLN A 93 -2.93 -11.19 -8.04
CA GLN A 93 -4.18 -11.26 -7.28
C GLN A 93 -4.42 -9.98 -6.46
N ILE A 94 -3.37 -9.33 -5.94
CA ILE A 94 -3.51 -8.03 -5.24
C ILE A 94 -4.14 -6.98 -6.15
N ILE A 95 -3.61 -6.83 -7.38
CA ILE A 95 -4.11 -5.87 -8.36
C ILE A 95 -5.55 -6.19 -8.75
N ARG A 96 -5.87 -7.46 -9.05
CA ARG A 96 -7.23 -7.89 -9.38
C ARG A 96 -8.22 -7.60 -8.26
N ASN A 97 -7.84 -7.92 -7.03
CA ASN A 97 -8.66 -7.64 -5.86
C ASN A 97 -8.89 -6.14 -5.68
N ALA A 98 -7.86 -5.31 -5.88
CA ALA A 98 -7.98 -3.86 -5.78
C ALA A 98 -8.91 -3.28 -6.86
N ALA A 99 -8.79 -3.75 -8.10
CA ALA A 99 -9.66 -3.35 -9.19
C ALA A 99 -11.14 -3.69 -8.91
N VAL A 100 -11.42 -4.92 -8.46
CA VAL A 100 -12.80 -5.35 -8.14
C VAL A 100 -13.37 -4.60 -6.93
N LEU A 101 -12.57 -4.37 -5.89
CA LEU A 101 -13.01 -3.58 -4.74
C LEU A 101 -13.34 -2.14 -5.16
N ALA A 102 -12.53 -1.52 -6.01
CA ALA A 102 -12.77 -0.18 -6.54
C ALA A 102 -14.07 -0.13 -7.36
N GLU A 103 -14.22 -1.03 -8.33
CA GLU A 103 -15.40 -1.13 -9.19
C GLU A 103 -16.69 -1.28 -8.38
N GLU A 104 -16.69 -2.14 -7.37
CA GLU A 104 -17.86 -2.38 -6.53
C GLU A 104 -18.20 -1.22 -5.61
N LEU A 105 -17.22 -0.47 -5.13
CA LEU A 105 -17.46 0.75 -4.38
C LEU A 105 -18.06 1.84 -5.29
N GLN A 106 -17.57 1.97 -6.53
CA GLN A 106 -18.12 2.91 -7.51
C GLN A 106 -19.57 2.57 -7.90
N LYS A 107 -19.89 1.29 -8.11
CA LYS A 107 -21.28 0.83 -8.35
C LYS A 107 -22.24 1.22 -7.23
N ARG A 108 -21.73 1.44 -6.02
CA ARG A 108 -22.47 1.85 -4.83
C ARG A 108 -22.52 3.37 -4.64
N GLY A 109 -22.02 4.12 -5.62
CA GLY A 109 -22.02 5.57 -5.65
C GLY A 109 -20.91 6.23 -4.84
N TRP A 110 -19.89 5.49 -4.40
CA TRP A 110 -18.73 6.09 -3.73
C TRP A 110 -17.79 6.73 -4.75
N ARG A 111 -17.39 7.97 -4.49
CA ARG A 111 -16.35 8.65 -5.27
C ARG A 111 -14.98 8.11 -4.86
N LEU A 112 -14.21 7.68 -5.85
CA LEU A 112 -12.81 7.29 -5.67
C LEU A 112 -11.90 8.40 -6.20
N VAL A 113 -10.89 8.78 -5.44
CA VAL A 113 -9.85 9.69 -5.93
C VAL A 113 -9.17 9.04 -7.14
N SER A 114 -8.95 9.82 -8.21
CA SER A 114 -8.48 9.37 -9.54
C SER A 114 -9.43 8.46 -10.32
N GLY A 115 -10.64 8.17 -9.81
CA GLY A 115 -11.66 7.40 -10.53
C GLY A 115 -11.45 5.89 -10.54
N GLY A 116 -10.49 5.35 -9.79
CA GLY A 116 -10.20 3.91 -9.75
C GLY A 116 -8.88 3.59 -9.08
N THR A 117 -8.23 2.51 -9.52
CA THR A 117 -6.87 2.15 -9.09
C THR A 117 -6.13 1.31 -10.13
N ASN A 118 -4.81 1.51 -10.22
CA ASN A 118 -3.89 0.63 -10.94
C ASN A 118 -2.83 0.01 -10.00
N SER A 119 -3.08 0.07 -8.68
CA SER A 119 -2.15 -0.41 -7.65
C SER A 119 -2.87 -1.32 -6.65
N HIS A 120 -2.31 -1.49 -5.45
CA HIS A 120 -2.92 -2.26 -4.36
C HIS A 120 -3.86 -1.44 -3.46
N LEU A 121 -3.97 -0.13 -3.65
CA LEU A 121 -4.73 0.77 -2.76
C LEU A 121 -5.84 1.53 -3.48
N ILE A 122 -6.83 1.96 -2.71
CA ILE A 122 -7.97 2.77 -3.16
C ILE A 122 -8.18 3.89 -2.13
N LEU A 123 -8.44 5.11 -2.60
CA LEU A 123 -8.77 6.24 -1.75
C LEU A 123 -10.22 6.66 -2.00
N VAL A 124 -11.07 6.44 -0.99
CA VAL A 124 -12.51 6.69 -1.05
C VAL A 124 -12.80 8.04 -0.40
N ASP A 125 -13.53 8.89 -1.11
CA ASP A 125 -14.11 10.12 -0.55
C ASP A 125 -15.40 9.73 0.19
N THR A 126 -15.37 9.81 1.52
CA THR A 126 -16.54 9.51 2.36
C THR A 126 -17.34 10.77 2.68
N TRP A 127 -16.75 11.93 2.50
CA TRP A 127 -17.36 13.23 2.77
C TRP A 127 -18.41 13.59 1.73
N MET A 128 -18.19 13.20 0.47
CA MET A 128 -19.16 13.32 -0.63
C MET A 128 -19.78 14.73 -0.70
N ASP A 129 -18.90 15.73 -0.75
CA ASP A 129 -19.25 17.17 -0.76
C ASP A 129 -20.18 17.60 0.41
N GLY A 130 -19.94 17.05 1.60
CA GLY A 130 -20.68 17.38 2.82
C GLY A 130 -21.99 16.63 3.02
N LYS A 131 -22.33 15.72 2.11
CA LYS A 131 -23.53 14.86 2.21
C LYS A 131 -23.25 13.54 2.93
N GLY A 132 -21.98 13.18 3.07
CA GLY A 132 -21.53 11.95 3.71
C GLY A 132 -21.02 12.18 5.12
N ILE A 133 -20.01 11.40 5.51
CA ILE A 133 -19.41 11.42 6.84
C ILE A 133 -17.90 11.64 6.74
N SER A 134 -17.30 12.15 7.80
CA SER A 134 -15.85 12.37 7.80
C SER A 134 -15.10 11.04 7.71
N GLY A 135 -13.88 11.08 7.21
CA GLY A 135 -12.98 9.94 7.21
C GLY A 135 -12.69 9.42 8.62
N ALA A 136 -12.71 10.30 9.64
CA ALA A 136 -12.55 9.87 11.03
C ALA A 136 -13.77 9.07 11.52
N GLU A 137 -14.98 9.56 11.24
CA GLU A 137 -16.21 8.84 11.57
C GLU A 137 -16.32 7.52 10.78
N ALA A 138 -16.06 7.56 9.47
CA ALA A 138 -16.07 6.38 8.61
C ALA A 138 -15.10 5.30 9.12
N SER A 139 -13.87 5.70 9.47
CA SER A 139 -12.88 4.78 10.05
C SER A 139 -13.37 4.16 11.36
N SER A 140 -13.97 4.96 12.26
CA SER A 140 -14.47 4.47 13.54
C SER A 140 -15.66 3.51 13.39
N ARG A 141 -16.60 3.80 12.49
CA ARG A 141 -17.75 2.94 12.20
C ARG A 141 -17.31 1.58 11.66
N LEU A 142 -16.36 1.58 10.72
CA LEU A 142 -15.80 0.35 10.15
C LEU A 142 -15.02 -0.46 11.18
N GLU A 143 -14.23 0.20 12.04
CA GLU A 143 -13.45 -0.45 13.10
C GLU A 143 -14.34 -1.19 14.10
N LYS A 144 -15.47 -0.60 14.52
CA LYS A 144 -16.45 -1.25 15.42
C LYS A 144 -17.02 -2.56 14.86
N GLU A 145 -16.98 -2.72 13.54
CA GLU A 145 -17.47 -3.89 12.81
C GLU A 145 -16.32 -4.81 12.36
N GLY A 146 -15.09 -4.54 12.80
CA GLY A 146 -13.91 -5.35 12.52
C GLY A 146 -13.27 -5.10 11.15
N ILE A 147 -13.56 -3.96 10.51
CA ILE A 147 -12.91 -3.53 9.26
C ILE A 147 -11.93 -2.39 9.58
N ILE A 148 -10.63 -2.70 9.55
CA ILE A 148 -9.59 -1.72 9.85
C ILE A 148 -9.18 -0.98 8.58
N VAL A 149 -9.34 0.33 8.60
CA VAL A 149 -8.95 1.24 7.53
C VAL A 149 -8.15 2.40 8.09
N ASN A 150 -7.60 3.24 7.23
CA ASN A 150 -6.92 4.46 7.64
C ASN A 150 -7.70 5.68 7.11
N LYS A 151 -8.10 6.59 8.00
CA LYS A 151 -8.58 7.92 7.61
C LYS A 151 -7.47 8.69 6.90
N ASN A 152 -7.78 9.33 5.78
CA ASN A 152 -6.80 9.94 4.90
C ASN A 152 -7.37 11.22 4.26
N THR A 153 -6.54 12.26 4.13
CA THR A 153 -6.92 13.45 3.37
C THR A 153 -7.11 13.11 1.88
N ILE A 154 -7.91 13.92 1.20
CA ILE A 154 -8.12 13.81 -0.26
C ILE A 154 -7.61 15.10 -0.95
N PRO A 155 -7.47 15.13 -2.29
CA PRO A 155 -7.13 16.37 -2.99
C PRO A 155 -8.16 17.47 -2.70
N PHE A 156 -7.70 18.68 -2.41
CA PHE A 156 -8.54 19.84 -2.07
C PHE A 156 -9.44 19.61 -0.85
N ASP A 157 -8.96 18.82 0.14
CA ASP A 157 -9.70 18.57 1.36
C ASP A 157 -9.98 19.86 2.14
N MET A 158 -11.26 20.20 2.28
CA MET A 158 -11.71 21.35 3.08
C MET A 158 -11.74 21.05 4.58
N ARG A 159 -11.58 19.78 4.97
CA ARG A 159 -11.52 19.35 6.37
C ARG A 159 -10.08 19.34 6.89
N LYS A 160 -9.94 19.28 8.22
CA LYS A 160 -8.64 19.31 8.90
C LYS A 160 -7.92 17.96 8.78
N PRO A 161 -6.58 17.90 8.79
CA PRO A 161 -5.82 16.64 8.70
C PRO A 161 -6.17 15.58 9.76
N PHE A 162 -6.59 16.00 10.96
CA PHE A 162 -7.00 15.07 12.04
C PHE A 162 -8.42 14.51 11.88
N ASP A 163 -9.21 15.10 10.98
CA ASP A 163 -10.60 14.76 10.68
C ASP A 163 -10.89 14.89 9.17
N PRO A 164 -10.18 14.10 8.34
CA PRO A 164 -10.12 14.28 6.89
C PRO A 164 -11.41 13.83 6.20
N SER A 165 -11.49 14.00 4.88
CA SER A 165 -12.68 13.65 4.08
C SER A 165 -12.72 12.23 3.51
N GLY A 166 -11.66 11.43 3.67
CA GLY A 166 -11.60 10.11 3.04
C GLY A 166 -11.04 8.98 3.90
N ILE A 167 -11.13 7.78 3.35
CA ILE A 167 -10.50 6.57 3.89
C ILE A 167 -9.67 5.87 2.80
N ARG A 168 -8.54 5.31 3.20
CA ARG A 168 -7.66 4.53 2.34
C ARG A 168 -7.81 3.04 2.63
N LEU A 169 -8.09 2.28 1.57
CA LEU A 169 -8.22 0.83 1.56
C LEU A 169 -7.04 0.20 0.82
N GLY A 170 -6.71 -1.05 1.15
CA GLY A 170 -5.72 -1.81 0.41
C GLY A 170 -5.99 -3.32 0.49
N THR A 171 -5.56 -4.06 -0.54
CA THR A 171 -5.95 -5.47 -0.70
C THR A 171 -4.86 -6.47 -0.36
N ALA A 172 -3.62 -6.03 -0.12
CA ALA A 172 -2.46 -6.90 0.08
C ALA A 172 -2.63 -7.88 1.25
N ALA A 173 -3.08 -7.38 2.41
CA ALA A 173 -3.26 -8.20 3.62
C ALA A 173 -4.35 -9.27 3.43
N GLU A 174 -5.49 -8.88 2.85
CA GLU A 174 -6.60 -9.79 2.60
C GLU A 174 -6.27 -10.83 1.52
N THR A 175 -5.50 -10.43 0.50
CA THR A 175 -4.99 -11.35 -0.52
C THR A 175 -4.04 -12.38 0.09
N THR A 176 -3.23 -12.00 1.08
CA THR A 176 -2.35 -12.95 1.81
C THR A 176 -3.16 -14.00 2.55
N ARG A 177 -4.36 -13.65 3.05
CA ARG A 177 -5.30 -14.56 3.69
C ARG A 177 -6.08 -15.43 2.70
N GLY A 178 -5.78 -15.35 1.40
CA GLY A 178 -6.40 -16.15 0.35
C GLY A 178 -7.68 -15.56 -0.25
N LYS A 179 -8.08 -14.34 0.14
CA LYS A 179 -9.28 -13.69 -0.43
C LYS A 179 -9.09 -13.36 -1.90
N LYS A 180 -10.18 -13.48 -2.66
CA LYS A 180 -10.25 -13.25 -4.11
C LYS A 180 -11.35 -12.24 -4.46
N GLU A 181 -11.61 -12.06 -5.73
CA GLU A 181 -12.54 -11.08 -6.29
C GLU A 181 -13.95 -11.20 -5.67
N LYS A 182 -14.46 -12.42 -5.50
CA LYS A 182 -15.78 -12.66 -4.87
C LYS A 182 -15.84 -12.12 -3.43
N ASP A 183 -14.74 -12.20 -2.70
CA ASP A 183 -14.64 -11.67 -1.34
C ASP A 183 -14.56 -10.15 -1.34
N MET A 184 -13.87 -9.56 -2.32
CA MET A 184 -13.81 -8.10 -2.49
C MET A 184 -15.20 -7.50 -2.75
N ARG A 185 -16.05 -8.18 -3.53
CA ARG A 185 -17.47 -7.77 -3.71
C ARG A 185 -18.24 -7.78 -2.39
N LYS A 186 -18.05 -8.82 -1.57
CA LYS A 186 -18.68 -8.92 -0.23
C LYS A 186 -18.16 -7.83 0.71
N ILE A 187 -16.85 -7.56 0.69
CA ILE A 187 -16.22 -6.49 1.50
C ILE A 187 -16.77 -5.12 1.09
N ALA A 188 -16.86 -4.83 -0.22
CA ALA A 188 -17.43 -3.59 -0.72
C ALA A 188 -18.88 -3.38 -0.25
N LYS A 189 -19.71 -4.44 -0.34
CA LYS A 189 -21.09 -4.43 0.17
C LYS A 189 -21.13 -4.13 1.67
N ARG A 190 -20.30 -4.80 2.46
CA ARG A 190 -20.26 -4.61 3.92
C ARG A 190 -19.80 -3.20 4.30
N ILE A 191 -18.79 -2.65 3.62
CA ILE A 191 -18.35 -1.27 3.82
C ILE A 191 -19.52 -0.30 3.59
N ASP A 192 -20.21 -0.44 2.47
CA ASP A 192 -21.35 0.42 2.11
C ASP A 192 -22.49 0.37 3.15
N GLU A 193 -22.87 -0.84 3.58
CA GLU A 193 -23.90 -1.05 4.61
C GLU A 193 -23.53 -0.36 5.93
N ILE A 194 -22.27 -0.48 6.36
CA ILE A 194 -21.79 0.12 7.62
C ILE A 194 -21.77 1.64 7.53
N LEU A 195 -21.24 2.19 6.44
CA LEU A 195 -21.07 3.65 6.29
C LEU A 195 -22.42 4.37 6.12
N ARG A 196 -23.43 3.71 5.55
CA ARG A 196 -24.77 4.29 5.34
C ARG A 196 -25.75 4.06 6.50
N LYS A 197 -25.42 3.20 7.47
CA LYS A 197 -26.25 2.95 8.64
C LYS A 197 -26.44 4.26 9.42
N LYS A 198 -27.68 4.65 9.70
CA LYS A 198 -27.97 5.81 10.56
C LYS A 198 -27.83 5.45 12.02
#